data_AF-H2N0V5-F1
#
_entry.id   AF-H2N0V5-F1
#
_cell.length_a   1.000
_cell.length_b   1.000
_cell.length_c   1.000
_cell.angle_alpha   90.00
_cell.angle_beta   90.00
_cell.angle_gamma   90.00
#
_symmetry.space_group_name_H-M   'P 1'
#
loop_
_entity.id
_entity.type
_entity.pdbx_description
1 polymer ?
#
loop_
_entity_poly.entity_id
_entity_poly.type
_entity_poly.pdbx_seq_one_letter_code
_entity_poly.pdbx_strand_id
1 'polypeptide(L)'
;MTSYALANEGKLNREILYKFVSPELSHWPVPGKHLFTLEATAYALLALVKTKSFEDARPVVRWLSQQQSYSGDYGSTQATIIVYQAVAEYWANAQEAEYNVKVDILLPGRLKPEKYEFNRENSYATRTSRIKDINKDVKVTATGSGEAVVKMVSLYYALPEEKESDCQKFNVSVQLLPAKKIGNYNAYKLQIEVLYKDSNRDATMSILDIGLQTGFTPNLDDLKALSGGRAPIIRRYEMDTALSERGSLIIYLDKVSHTRPEEISFRVQQTMEVGVLQPAAVSVYEYYEQTPCVKFYHPKREGGQLLQLCRDDECTCAEENCSKQKNDEISNDERTSKICESTESSKIEYGKILVEDVVHKPSIDIYAMRVQDSIKEGSTDVGPMGKLRPFLSYPHCRDALNLLKGKTYLVMGSSRDIHRDEKKQT
;
A
#
# COMPACT_ATOMS: atom_id res chain seq x y z
N MET A 1 16.30 -17.36 -24.03
CA MET A 1 17.46 -16.55 -24.51
C MET A 1 18.28 -17.27 -25.58
N THR A 2 18.94 -18.40 -25.30
CA THR A 2 19.80 -19.10 -26.29
C THR A 2 19.07 -19.47 -27.58
N SER A 3 17.82 -19.92 -27.50
CA SER A 3 17.00 -20.23 -28.68
C SER A 3 16.81 -19.01 -29.59
N TYR A 4 16.63 -17.81 -29.04
CA TYR A 4 16.52 -16.58 -29.82
C TYR A 4 17.85 -16.22 -30.50
N ALA A 5 18.97 -16.34 -29.78
CA ALA A 5 20.30 -16.13 -30.36
C ALA A 5 20.56 -17.10 -31.54
N LEU A 6 20.20 -18.37 -31.39
CA LEU A 6 20.30 -19.36 -32.46
C LEU A 6 19.32 -19.08 -33.61
N ALA A 7 18.12 -18.57 -33.33
CA ALA A 7 17.16 -18.18 -34.36
C ALA A 7 17.67 -17.03 -35.23
N ASN A 8 18.41 -16.08 -34.65
CA ASN A 8 19.05 -15.00 -35.41
C ASN A 8 20.09 -15.52 -36.42
N GLU A 9 20.76 -16.63 -36.10
CA GLU A 9 21.71 -17.33 -36.98
C GLU A 9 21.04 -18.39 -37.88
N GLY A 10 19.70 -18.48 -37.87
CA GLY A 10 18.96 -19.50 -38.64
C GLY A 10 19.13 -20.94 -38.13
N LYS A 11 19.64 -21.12 -36.92
CA LYS A 11 19.98 -22.42 -36.30
C LYS A 11 19.04 -22.78 -35.14
N LEU A 12 17.80 -22.31 -35.16
CA LEU A 12 16.83 -22.61 -34.11
C LEU A 12 16.50 -24.11 -34.09
N ASN A 13 16.77 -24.76 -32.95
CA ASN A 13 16.26 -26.10 -32.69
C ASN A 13 14.91 -26.01 -31.98
N ARG A 14 13.83 -26.35 -32.71
CA ARG A 14 12.46 -26.30 -32.19
C ARG A 14 12.22 -27.34 -31.10
N GLU A 15 12.74 -28.55 -31.23
CA GLU A 15 12.52 -29.61 -30.23
C GLU A 15 13.05 -29.19 -28.85
N ILE A 16 14.24 -28.56 -28.83
CA ILE A 16 14.83 -28.04 -27.59
C ILE A 16 13.98 -26.91 -27.01
N LEU A 17 13.46 -26.00 -27.85
CA LEU A 17 12.60 -24.91 -27.39
C LEU A 17 11.31 -25.45 -26.77
N TYR A 18 10.61 -26.36 -27.45
CA TYR A 18 9.33 -26.91 -27.00
C TYR A 18 9.47 -27.91 -25.84
N LYS A 19 10.66 -28.42 -25.56
CA LYS A 19 10.90 -29.28 -24.39
C LYS A 19 10.53 -28.61 -23.05
N PHE A 20 10.60 -27.28 -22.99
CA PHE A 20 10.40 -26.50 -21.76
C PHE A 20 9.10 -25.67 -21.78
N VAL A 21 8.24 -25.87 -22.78
CA VAL A 21 6.99 -25.12 -22.92
C VAL A 21 5.93 -25.64 -21.95
N SER A 22 4.99 -24.79 -21.56
CA SER A 22 3.81 -25.16 -20.80
C SER A 22 2.93 -26.17 -21.57
N PRO A 23 2.11 -27.00 -20.90
CA PRO A 23 1.22 -27.95 -21.55
C PRO A 23 0.25 -27.32 -22.56
N GLU A 24 -0.09 -26.04 -22.35
CA GLU A 24 -0.98 -25.24 -23.20
C GLU A 24 -0.26 -24.60 -24.41
N LEU A 25 1.05 -24.83 -24.55
CA LEU A 25 1.91 -24.23 -25.58
C LEU A 25 1.92 -22.69 -25.57
N SER A 26 1.64 -22.09 -24.40
CA SER A 26 1.40 -20.65 -24.25
C SER A 26 2.57 -19.89 -23.64
N HIS A 27 3.42 -20.54 -22.82
CA HIS A 27 4.51 -19.86 -22.12
C HIS A 27 5.62 -20.82 -21.68
N TRP A 28 6.75 -20.28 -21.23
CA TRP A 28 7.92 -21.03 -20.74
C TRP A 28 8.11 -20.80 -19.23
N PRO A 29 7.52 -21.65 -18.38
CA PRO A 29 7.51 -21.45 -16.93
C PRO A 29 8.89 -21.60 -16.29
N VAL A 30 9.23 -20.66 -15.40
CA VAL A 30 10.37 -20.74 -14.49
C VAL A 30 9.83 -20.99 -13.07
N PRO A 31 10.15 -22.12 -12.43
CA PRO A 31 9.59 -22.50 -11.14
C PRO A 31 9.75 -21.40 -10.08
N GLY A 32 8.64 -20.98 -9.48
CA GLY A 32 8.61 -20.01 -8.39
C GLY A 32 8.98 -18.57 -8.76
N LYS A 33 9.20 -18.26 -10.05
CA LYS A 33 9.69 -16.95 -10.48
C LYS A 33 8.91 -16.40 -11.68
N HIS A 34 7.83 -15.68 -11.37
CA HIS A 34 6.92 -15.14 -12.38
C HIS A 34 7.61 -14.17 -13.36
N LEU A 35 8.40 -13.21 -12.86
CA LEU A 35 9.08 -12.22 -13.70
C LEU A 35 10.04 -12.86 -14.71
N PHE A 36 10.77 -13.91 -14.30
CA PHE A 36 11.64 -14.65 -15.22
C PHE A 36 10.86 -15.53 -16.20
N THR A 37 9.65 -15.97 -15.84
CA THR A 37 8.74 -16.63 -16.78
C THR A 37 8.32 -15.69 -17.90
N LEU A 38 8.03 -14.41 -17.57
CA LEU A 38 7.70 -13.39 -18.58
C LEU A 38 8.87 -13.16 -19.54
N GLU A 39 10.07 -12.96 -18.98
CA GLU A 39 11.29 -12.75 -19.78
C GLU A 39 11.61 -13.97 -20.66
N ALA A 40 11.59 -15.19 -20.10
CA ALA A 40 11.85 -16.41 -20.84
C ALA A 40 10.85 -16.61 -21.99
N THR A 41 9.57 -16.36 -21.72
CA THR A 41 8.47 -16.47 -22.69
C THR A 41 8.60 -15.42 -23.79
N ALA A 42 9.00 -14.19 -23.46
CA ALA A 42 9.22 -13.14 -24.45
C ALA A 42 10.40 -13.45 -25.39
N TYR A 43 11.50 -14.01 -24.86
CA TYR A 43 12.58 -14.52 -25.73
C TYR A 43 12.13 -15.68 -26.62
N ALA A 44 11.26 -16.56 -26.13
CA ALA A 44 10.70 -17.64 -26.94
C ALA A 44 9.81 -17.09 -28.06
N LEU A 45 8.97 -16.09 -27.76
CA LEU A 45 8.17 -15.38 -28.75
C LEU A 45 9.04 -14.74 -29.84
N LEU A 46 10.10 -14.02 -29.46
CA LEU A 46 11.05 -13.44 -30.41
C LEU A 46 11.68 -14.51 -31.32
N ALA A 47 12.03 -15.68 -30.77
CA ALA A 47 12.56 -16.79 -31.56
C ALA A 47 11.53 -17.32 -32.59
N LEU A 48 10.26 -17.48 -32.19
CA LEU A 48 9.19 -17.95 -33.07
C LEU A 48 8.85 -16.93 -34.17
N VAL A 49 8.80 -15.64 -33.83
CA VAL A 49 8.59 -14.54 -34.78
C VAL A 49 9.73 -14.50 -35.79
N LYS A 50 10.97 -14.65 -35.34
CA LYS A 50 12.16 -14.66 -36.21
C LYS A 50 12.12 -15.79 -37.24
N THR A 51 11.62 -16.97 -36.85
CA THR A 51 11.41 -18.11 -37.77
C THR A 51 10.04 -18.10 -38.46
N LYS A 52 9.32 -16.97 -38.44
CA LYS A 52 8.01 -16.78 -39.08
C LYS A 52 6.94 -17.81 -38.69
N SER A 53 7.03 -18.35 -37.48
CA SER A 53 6.09 -19.34 -36.95
C SER A 53 4.95 -18.65 -36.20
N PHE A 54 4.13 -17.88 -36.93
CA PHE A 54 3.12 -16.99 -36.34
C PHE A 54 1.95 -17.73 -35.67
N GLU A 55 1.54 -18.89 -36.20
CA GLU A 55 0.49 -19.72 -35.59
C GLU A 55 0.88 -20.18 -34.19
N ASP A 56 2.15 -20.59 -34.02
CA ASP A 56 2.70 -20.98 -32.72
C ASP A 56 2.93 -19.79 -31.78
N ALA A 57 3.22 -18.62 -32.34
CA ALA A 57 3.46 -17.39 -31.57
C ALA A 57 2.15 -16.79 -31.03
N ARG A 58 1.02 -17.00 -31.68
CA ARG A 58 -0.26 -16.38 -31.31
C ARG A 58 -0.72 -16.71 -29.87
N PRO A 59 -0.74 -17.98 -29.40
CA PRO A 59 -1.05 -18.29 -28.01
C PRO A 59 -0.10 -17.60 -27.02
N VAL A 60 1.17 -17.44 -27.40
CA VAL A 60 2.20 -16.82 -26.56
C VAL A 60 1.97 -15.32 -26.38
N VAL A 61 1.64 -14.62 -27.47
CA VAL A 61 1.30 -13.18 -27.44
C VAL A 61 0.05 -12.96 -26.59
N ARG A 62 -0.97 -13.80 -26.75
CA ARG A 62 -2.21 -13.72 -25.98
C ARG A 62 -1.94 -13.92 -24.49
N TRP A 63 -1.11 -14.89 -24.14
CA TRP A 63 -0.71 -15.12 -22.75
C TRP A 63 0.05 -13.92 -22.17
N LEU A 64 1.07 -13.40 -22.88
CA LEU A 64 1.83 -12.21 -22.45
C LEU A 64 0.94 -10.97 -22.30
N SER A 65 -0.07 -10.81 -23.15
CA SER A 65 -1.01 -9.67 -23.05
C SER A 65 -1.85 -9.71 -21.77
N GLN A 66 -2.07 -10.90 -21.19
CA GLN A 66 -2.80 -11.08 -19.93
C GLN A 66 -1.93 -10.82 -18.69
N GLN A 67 -0.60 -10.85 -18.82
CA GLN A 67 0.32 -10.66 -17.68
C GLN A 67 0.68 -9.21 -17.40
N GLN A 68 0.19 -8.28 -18.23
CA GLN A 68 0.53 -6.87 -18.10
C GLN A 68 -0.13 -6.24 -16.86
N SER A 69 0.65 -5.57 -16.03
CA SER A 69 0.18 -4.90 -14.83
C SER A 69 -0.79 -3.74 -15.13
N TYR A 70 -1.37 -3.15 -14.08
CA TYR A 70 -2.25 -1.99 -14.20
C TYR A 70 -1.54 -0.76 -14.78
N SER A 71 -0.26 -0.57 -14.45
CA SER A 71 0.59 0.52 -14.95
C SER A 71 1.04 0.31 -16.39
N GLY A 72 0.69 -0.84 -16.98
CA GLY A 72 1.14 -1.22 -18.31
C GLY A 72 2.56 -1.81 -18.34
N ASP A 73 3.22 -1.96 -17.20
CA ASP A 73 4.50 -2.66 -17.11
C ASP A 73 4.33 -4.16 -16.89
N TYR A 74 5.44 -4.87 -16.80
CA TYR A 74 5.52 -6.31 -16.52
C TYR A 74 6.28 -6.57 -15.21
N GLY A 75 6.22 -5.62 -14.26
CA GLY A 75 6.82 -5.73 -12.92
C GLY A 75 8.33 -5.53 -12.83
N SER A 76 9.10 -5.74 -13.90
CA SER A 76 10.53 -5.36 -13.93
C SER A 76 10.91 -4.71 -15.25
N THR A 77 11.97 -3.90 -15.27
CA THR A 77 12.44 -3.23 -16.49
C THR A 77 12.85 -4.23 -17.58
N GLN A 78 13.54 -5.32 -17.21
CA GLN A 78 13.97 -6.34 -18.18
C GLN A 78 12.78 -7.08 -18.78
N ALA A 79 11.87 -7.58 -17.94
CA ALA A 79 10.65 -8.23 -18.43
C ALA A 79 9.84 -7.25 -19.31
N THR A 80 9.68 -6.00 -18.87
CA THR A 80 8.92 -4.99 -19.60
C THR A 80 9.50 -4.72 -20.99
N ILE A 81 10.80 -4.46 -21.09
CA ILE A 81 11.46 -4.16 -22.37
C ILE A 81 11.36 -5.34 -23.33
N ILE A 82 11.72 -6.55 -22.87
CA ILE A 82 11.76 -7.71 -23.75
C ILE A 82 10.36 -8.16 -24.17
N VAL A 83 9.37 -8.10 -23.27
CA VAL A 83 7.98 -8.41 -23.62
C VAL A 83 7.44 -7.40 -24.64
N TYR A 84 7.67 -6.10 -24.42
CA TYR A 84 7.24 -5.09 -25.39
C TYR A 84 7.91 -5.27 -26.75
N GLN A 85 9.21 -5.54 -26.79
CA GLN A 85 9.92 -5.83 -28.04
C GLN A 85 9.31 -7.05 -28.73
N ALA A 86 9.09 -8.15 -28.00
CA ALA A 86 8.56 -9.38 -28.55
C ALA A 86 7.16 -9.23 -29.14
N VAL A 87 6.26 -8.57 -28.40
CA VAL A 87 4.89 -8.31 -28.84
C VAL A 87 4.87 -7.33 -30.02
N ALA A 88 5.69 -6.28 -29.99
CA ALA A 88 5.81 -5.34 -31.10
C ALA A 88 6.34 -6.00 -32.37
N GLU A 89 7.38 -6.83 -32.27
CA GLU A 89 7.92 -7.58 -33.42
C GLU A 89 6.88 -8.56 -34.00
N TYR A 90 6.07 -9.20 -33.15
CA TYR A 90 4.96 -10.02 -33.62
C TYR A 90 3.96 -9.19 -34.43
N TRP A 91 3.42 -8.10 -33.87
CA TRP A 91 2.42 -7.27 -34.55
C TRP A 91 2.95 -6.54 -35.78
N ALA A 92 4.24 -6.25 -35.85
CA ALA A 92 4.87 -5.66 -37.03
C ALA A 92 4.96 -6.62 -38.23
N ASN A 93 4.90 -7.94 -38.00
CA ASN A 93 5.11 -8.95 -39.04
C ASN A 93 3.90 -9.88 -39.26
N ALA A 94 3.04 -10.05 -38.25
CA ALA A 94 1.85 -10.88 -38.34
C ALA A 94 0.73 -10.18 -39.13
N GLN A 95 -0.06 -10.96 -39.87
CA GLN A 95 -1.20 -10.44 -40.60
C GLN A 95 -2.40 -10.27 -39.65
N GLU A 96 -2.93 -9.06 -39.55
CA GLU A 96 -4.09 -8.76 -38.71
C GLU A 96 -5.39 -9.32 -39.33
N ALA A 97 -6.16 -10.06 -38.53
CA ALA A 97 -7.52 -10.46 -38.87
C ALA A 97 -8.50 -9.27 -38.76
N GLU A 98 -9.71 -9.41 -39.32
CA GLU A 98 -10.76 -8.40 -39.15
C GLU A 98 -11.08 -8.16 -37.68
N TYR A 99 -10.99 -6.89 -37.27
CA TYR A 99 -11.14 -6.45 -35.89
C TYR A 99 -12.34 -5.50 -35.76
N ASN A 100 -13.42 -6.01 -35.17
CA ASN A 100 -14.63 -5.30 -34.82
C ASN A 100 -15.26 -5.90 -33.56
N VAL A 101 -14.89 -5.36 -32.40
CA VAL A 101 -15.32 -5.83 -31.08
C VAL A 101 -16.22 -4.78 -30.43
N LYS A 102 -17.41 -5.21 -29.99
CA LYS A 102 -18.36 -4.41 -29.22
C LYS A 102 -18.38 -4.90 -27.78
N VAL A 103 -18.10 -4.00 -26.84
CA VAL A 103 -17.98 -4.29 -25.41
C VAL A 103 -18.99 -3.45 -24.64
N ASP A 104 -19.91 -4.12 -23.95
CA ASP A 104 -20.89 -3.51 -23.05
C ASP A 104 -20.47 -3.77 -21.60
N ILE A 105 -20.23 -2.70 -20.83
CA ILE A 105 -19.83 -2.74 -19.42
C ILE A 105 -20.99 -2.23 -18.55
N LEU A 106 -21.59 -3.12 -17.76
CA LEU A 106 -22.61 -2.77 -16.78
C LEU A 106 -21.98 -2.61 -15.40
N LEU A 107 -21.86 -1.35 -14.97
CA LEU A 107 -21.33 -0.97 -13.67
C LEU A 107 -22.42 -1.04 -12.58
N PRO A 108 -22.05 -1.39 -11.34
CA PRO A 108 -22.98 -1.41 -10.21
C PRO A 108 -23.60 -0.01 -10.00
N GLY A 109 -24.90 0.00 -9.68
CA GLY A 109 -25.67 1.25 -9.49
C GLY A 109 -26.11 1.96 -10.78
N ARG A 110 -25.70 1.48 -11.97
CA ARG A 110 -26.15 2.04 -13.25
C ARG A 110 -27.25 1.21 -13.90
N LEU A 111 -28.27 1.88 -14.44
CA LEU A 111 -29.40 1.25 -15.13
C LEU A 111 -29.08 0.81 -16.57
N LYS A 112 -28.09 1.45 -17.22
CA LYS A 112 -27.72 1.18 -18.61
C LYS A 112 -26.22 0.84 -18.69
N PRO A 113 -25.83 -0.14 -19.52
CA PRO A 113 -24.43 -0.43 -19.77
C PRO A 113 -23.77 0.69 -20.56
N GLU A 114 -22.50 0.92 -20.30
CA GLU A 114 -21.65 1.73 -21.16
C GLU A 114 -21.20 0.88 -22.35
N LYS A 115 -21.35 1.42 -23.57
CA LYS A 115 -21.07 0.69 -24.80
C LYS A 115 -19.80 1.23 -25.45
N TYR A 116 -18.90 0.33 -25.79
CA TYR A 116 -17.65 0.63 -26.48
C TYR A 116 -17.56 -0.19 -27.76
N GLU A 117 -17.09 0.43 -28.83
CA GLU A 117 -16.87 -0.23 -30.12
C GLU A 117 -15.41 0.00 -30.54
N PHE A 118 -14.73 -1.10 -30.80
CA PHE A 118 -13.34 -1.14 -31.22
C PHE A 118 -13.25 -1.71 -32.63
N ASN A 119 -12.80 -0.89 -33.56
CA ASN A 119 -12.59 -1.22 -34.96
C ASN A 119 -11.13 -0.92 -35.35
N ARG A 120 -10.77 -1.12 -36.62
CA ARG A 120 -9.39 -0.88 -37.09
C ARG A 120 -8.91 0.57 -36.97
N GLU A 121 -9.83 1.54 -36.99
CA GLU A 121 -9.50 2.96 -36.90
C GLU A 121 -9.20 3.39 -35.46
N ASN A 122 -9.77 2.69 -34.47
CA ASN A 122 -9.66 3.05 -33.06
C ASN A 122 -9.11 1.91 -32.17
N SER A 123 -8.47 0.90 -32.77
CA SER A 123 -7.95 -0.30 -32.08
C SER A 123 -6.92 0.03 -31.00
N TYR A 124 -6.17 1.12 -31.15
CA TYR A 124 -5.20 1.62 -30.16
C TYR A 124 -5.82 2.50 -29.06
N ALA A 125 -7.11 2.84 -29.17
CA ALA A 125 -7.76 3.73 -28.21
C ALA A 125 -8.09 2.99 -26.91
N THR A 126 -7.67 3.56 -25.78
CA THR A 126 -8.07 3.07 -24.46
C THR A 126 -9.38 3.73 -24.04
N ARG A 127 -10.32 2.94 -23.49
CA ARG A 127 -11.57 3.42 -22.89
C ARG A 127 -11.55 3.17 -21.40
N THR A 128 -12.03 4.13 -20.61
CA THR A 128 -11.96 4.05 -19.15
C THR A 128 -13.28 4.48 -18.52
N SER A 129 -13.71 3.68 -17.56
CA SER A 129 -14.89 3.94 -16.73
C SER A 129 -14.49 3.89 -15.27
N ARG A 130 -15.06 4.77 -14.44
CA ARG A 130 -14.77 4.83 -13.01
C ARG A 130 -16.05 4.72 -12.19
N ILE A 131 -15.96 4.06 -11.04
CA ILE A 131 -16.99 3.99 -10.01
C ILE A 131 -16.37 4.33 -8.65
N LYS A 132 -17.19 4.77 -7.70
CA LYS A 132 -16.73 5.09 -6.34
C LYS A 132 -16.84 3.91 -5.36
N ASP A 133 -17.33 2.76 -5.82
CA ASP A 133 -17.48 1.55 -5.03
C ASP A 133 -16.39 0.53 -5.35
N ILE A 134 -15.92 -0.20 -4.35
CA ILE A 134 -15.02 -1.35 -4.51
C ILE A 134 -15.76 -2.65 -4.14
N ASN A 135 -15.23 -3.80 -4.55
CA ASN A 135 -15.79 -5.13 -4.24
C ASN A 135 -17.26 -5.31 -4.68
N LYS A 136 -17.59 -4.81 -5.88
CA LYS A 136 -18.89 -4.99 -6.52
C LYS A 136 -18.70 -5.68 -7.86
N ASP A 137 -19.61 -6.58 -8.20
CA ASP A 137 -19.55 -7.30 -9.46
C ASP A 137 -19.81 -6.36 -10.64
N VAL A 138 -18.99 -6.51 -11.68
CA VAL A 138 -19.12 -5.79 -12.96
C VAL A 138 -19.42 -6.81 -14.04
N LYS A 139 -20.49 -6.59 -14.82
CA LYS A 139 -20.84 -7.48 -15.94
C LYS A 139 -20.28 -6.91 -17.25
N VAL A 140 -19.41 -7.67 -17.89
CA VAL A 140 -18.82 -7.34 -19.19
C VAL A 140 -19.39 -8.30 -20.24
N THR A 141 -19.93 -7.75 -21.33
CA THR A 141 -20.43 -8.53 -22.47
C THR A 141 -19.69 -8.09 -23.72
N ALA A 142 -19.01 -9.02 -24.39
CA ALA A 142 -18.29 -8.75 -25.63
C ALA A 142 -18.92 -9.52 -26.80
N THR A 143 -19.05 -8.87 -27.96
CA THR A 143 -19.58 -9.44 -29.19
C THR A 143 -18.77 -8.96 -30.40
N GLY A 144 -18.76 -9.72 -31.50
CA GLY A 144 -18.02 -9.39 -32.71
C GLY A 144 -16.75 -10.23 -32.91
N SER A 145 -15.84 -9.75 -33.77
CA SER A 145 -14.61 -10.44 -34.16
C SER A 145 -13.38 -9.67 -33.69
N GLY A 146 -12.44 -10.37 -33.04
CA GLY A 146 -11.22 -9.78 -32.49
C GLY A 146 -11.00 -10.15 -31.02
N GLU A 147 -9.93 -9.64 -30.44
CA GLU A 147 -9.57 -9.85 -29.04
C GLU A 147 -9.37 -8.50 -28.34
N ALA A 148 -10.06 -8.27 -27.22
CA ALA A 148 -9.93 -7.07 -26.41
C ALA A 148 -9.52 -7.44 -24.97
N VAL A 149 -8.72 -6.58 -24.33
CA VAL A 149 -8.29 -6.77 -22.94
C VAL A 149 -9.04 -5.78 -22.06
N VAL A 150 -9.68 -6.30 -21.01
CA VAL A 150 -10.36 -5.49 -19.99
C VAL A 150 -9.57 -5.60 -18.69
N LYS A 151 -9.15 -4.47 -18.15
CA LYS A 151 -8.44 -4.39 -16.86
C LYS A 151 -9.32 -3.67 -15.83
N MET A 152 -9.49 -4.30 -14.68
CA MET A 152 -10.19 -3.71 -13.54
C MET A 152 -9.18 -3.43 -12.43
N VAL A 153 -9.14 -2.18 -11.96
CA VAL A 153 -8.18 -1.71 -10.97
C VAL A 153 -8.94 -1.03 -9.85
N SER A 154 -8.76 -1.49 -8.62
CA SER A 154 -9.34 -0.89 -7.42
C SER A 154 -8.24 -0.20 -6.63
N LEU A 155 -8.36 1.12 -6.47
CA LEU A 155 -7.47 1.91 -5.63
C LEU A 155 -8.16 2.17 -4.30
N TYR A 156 -7.54 1.76 -3.20
CA TYR A 156 -8.03 1.95 -1.85
C TYR A 156 -6.87 2.11 -0.88
N TYR A 157 -7.13 2.75 0.26
CA TYR A 157 -6.17 2.80 1.35
C TYR A 157 -6.26 1.49 2.14
N ALA A 158 -5.20 0.70 2.10
CA ALA A 158 -5.02 -0.45 2.97
C ALA A 158 -4.34 0.00 4.26
N LEU A 159 -4.66 -0.66 5.38
CA LEU A 159 -3.87 -0.48 6.59
C LEU A 159 -2.46 -1.04 6.36
N PRO A 160 -1.40 -0.31 6.74
CA PRO A 160 -0.06 -0.85 6.78
C PRO A 160 0.02 -1.96 7.83
N GLU A 161 0.11 -3.20 7.37
CA GLU A 161 0.34 -4.37 8.20
C GLU A 161 1.70 -4.95 7.84
N GLU A 162 2.54 -5.22 8.84
CA GLU A 162 3.70 -6.08 8.63
C GLU A 162 3.21 -7.52 8.53
N LYS A 163 3.17 -8.09 7.33
CA LYS A 163 2.89 -9.53 7.22
C LYS A 163 4.20 -10.27 7.41
N GLU A 164 4.20 -11.35 8.19
CA GLU A 164 5.38 -12.23 8.30
C GLU A 164 5.84 -12.75 6.91
N SER A 165 4.92 -12.80 5.94
CA SER A 165 5.22 -13.13 4.54
C SER A 165 6.07 -12.10 3.81
N ASP A 166 6.11 -10.85 4.25
CA ASP A 166 6.76 -9.76 3.50
C ASP A 166 8.30 -9.88 3.59
N CYS A 167 8.82 -10.49 4.66
CA CYS A 167 10.27 -10.60 4.91
C CYS A 167 10.82 -12.03 4.76
N GLN A 168 10.38 -12.71 3.70
CA GLN A 168 10.89 -14.05 3.37
C GLN A 168 12.36 -14.02 2.95
N LYS A 169 12.75 -13.04 2.11
CA LYS A 169 14.09 -12.97 1.49
C LYS A 169 15.06 -12.00 2.14
N PHE A 170 14.57 -11.09 2.96
CA PHE A 170 15.41 -10.12 3.66
C PHE A 170 15.14 -10.18 5.15
N ASN A 171 16.19 -10.08 5.95
CA ASN A 171 16.09 -9.76 7.36
C ASN A 171 16.40 -8.27 7.51
N VAL A 172 15.43 -7.50 7.99
CA VAL A 172 15.51 -6.04 8.07
C VAL A 172 15.19 -5.59 9.48
N SER A 173 16.07 -4.76 10.03
CA SER A 173 15.86 -4.06 11.28
C SER A 173 15.91 -2.56 11.02
N VAL A 174 14.91 -1.82 11.51
CA VAL A 174 14.83 -0.37 11.37
C VAL A 174 14.68 0.25 12.74
N GLN A 175 15.57 1.18 13.07
CA GLN A 175 15.56 1.91 14.33
C GLN A 175 15.68 3.40 14.08
N LEU A 176 14.91 4.18 14.82
CA LEU A 176 15.00 5.64 14.81
C LEU A 176 15.47 6.13 16.18
N LEU A 177 16.74 6.50 16.26
CA LEU A 177 17.40 6.87 17.51
C LEU A 177 17.48 8.40 17.66
N PRO A 178 17.30 8.98 18.86
CA PRO A 178 17.53 10.41 19.07
C PRO A 178 18.98 10.80 18.72
N ALA A 179 19.16 11.91 17.99
CA ALA A 179 20.47 12.45 17.64
C ALA A 179 20.63 13.89 18.16
N LYS A 180 21.88 14.39 18.15
CA LYS A 180 22.14 15.80 18.46
C LYS A 180 21.41 16.69 17.46
N LYS A 181 20.75 17.73 17.96
CA LYS A 181 20.05 18.73 17.13
C LYS A 181 20.97 19.27 16.04
N ILE A 182 20.40 19.48 14.85
CA ILE A 182 21.10 20.10 13.72
C ILE A 182 20.57 21.53 13.64
N GLY A 183 21.36 22.48 14.13
CA GLY A 183 20.90 23.85 14.36
C GLY A 183 19.77 23.86 15.40
N ASN A 184 18.61 24.42 15.03
CA ASN A 184 17.42 24.49 15.90
C ASN A 184 16.47 23.29 15.72
N TYR A 185 16.73 22.40 14.78
CA TYR A 185 15.84 21.29 14.45
C TYR A 185 16.14 20.05 15.29
N ASN A 186 15.09 19.36 15.73
CA ASN A 186 15.24 18.02 16.30
C ASN A 186 15.75 17.07 15.22
N ALA A 187 16.71 16.22 15.57
CA ALA A 187 17.30 15.28 14.66
C ALA A 187 17.28 13.87 15.25
N TYR A 188 17.16 12.89 14.36
CA TYR A 188 17.16 11.48 14.69
C TYR A 188 18.12 10.75 13.74
N LYS A 189 18.80 9.72 14.22
CA LYS A 189 19.60 8.81 13.40
C LYS A 189 18.69 7.66 12.99
N LEU A 190 18.38 7.57 11.69
CA LEU A 190 17.70 6.41 11.12
C LEU A 190 18.78 5.36 10.83
N GLN A 191 18.67 4.19 11.45
CA GLN A 191 19.57 3.06 11.29
C GLN A 191 18.79 1.90 10.69
N ILE A 192 19.24 1.43 9.53
CA ILE A 192 18.65 0.35 8.77
C ILE A 192 19.72 -0.73 8.64
N GLU A 193 19.42 -1.93 9.11
CA GLU A 193 20.27 -3.11 8.92
C GLU A 193 19.57 -4.08 7.99
N VAL A 194 20.27 -4.53 6.95
CA VAL A 194 19.73 -5.43 5.93
C VAL A 194 20.64 -6.64 5.76
N LEU A 195 20.05 -7.83 5.74
CA LEU A 195 20.73 -9.08 5.43
C LEU A 195 19.87 -9.89 4.44
N TYR A 196 20.49 -10.47 3.42
CA TYR A 196 19.79 -11.35 2.48
C TYR A 196 19.64 -12.76 3.07
N LYS A 197 18.42 -13.29 3.07
CA LYS A 197 18.06 -14.61 3.60
C LYS A 197 18.18 -15.67 2.50
N ASP A 198 19.42 -15.92 2.07
CA ASP A 198 19.76 -17.02 1.16
C ASP A 198 21.00 -17.75 1.70
N SER A 199 21.15 -19.02 1.36
CA SER A 199 22.26 -19.86 1.85
C SER A 199 23.46 -19.91 0.91
N ASN A 200 23.28 -19.51 -0.35
CA ASN A 200 24.23 -19.79 -1.42
C ASN A 200 24.68 -18.54 -2.19
N ARG A 201 23.92 -17.44 -2.15
CA ARG A 201 24.25 -16.23 -2.92
C ARG A 201 23.93 -14.94 -2.18
N ASP A 202 24.67 -13.89 -2.51
CA ASP A 202 24.30 -12.51 -2.19
C ASP A 202 23.08 -12.09 -3.05
N ALA A 203 22.30 -11.12 -2.56
CA ALA A 203 21.32 -10.43 -3.39
C ALA A 203 22.05 -9.60 -4.44
N THR A 204 21.47 -9.50 -5.64
CA THR A 204 21.99 -8.59 -6.67
C THR A 204 21.61 -7.15 -6.35
N MET A 205 21.59 -6.26 -7.36
CA MET A 205 21.22 -4.87 -7.17
C MET A 205 19.88 -4.76 -6.43
N SER A 206 19.90 -4.10 -5.28
CA SER A 206 18.76 -4.00 -4.38
C SER A 206 18.40 -2.54 -4.13
N ILE A 207 17.11 -2.28 -3.91
CA ILE A 207 16.58 -0.94 -3.67
C ILE A 207 16.07 -0.88 -2.23
N LEU A 208 16.44 0.20 -1.55
CA LEU A 208 15.84 0.66 -0.30
C LEU A 208 14.96 1.86 -0.62
N ASP A 209 13.64 1.69 -0.50
CA ASP A 209 12.67 2.78 -0.64
C ASP A 209 12.18 3.19 0.75
N ILE A 210 12.58 4.38 1.16
CA ILE A 210 12.38 4.94 2.50
C ILE A 210 11.37 6.07 2.39
N GLY A 211 10.14 5.80 2.82
CA GLY A 211 9.14 6.84 3.00
C GLY A 211 9.55 7.76 4.14
N LEU A 212 9.58 9.07 3.92
CA LEU A 212 9.91 10.04 4.96
C LEU A 212 8.65 10.44 5.74
N GLN A 213 8.81 10.72 7.03
CA GLN A 213 7.72 11.28 7.84
C GLN A 213 7.47 12.73 7.41
N THR A 214 6.22 13.16 7.44
CA THR A 214 5.84 14.54 7.11
C THR A 214 6.62 15.54 7.98
N GLY A 215 7.29 16.50 7.33
CA GLY A 215 8.12 17.51 8.00
C GLY A 215 9.53 17.05 8.35
N PHE A 216 9.95 15.86 7.90
CA PHE A 216 11.33 15.37 8.04
C PHE A 216 12.09 15.44 6.72
N THR A 217 13.38 15.75 6.80
CA THR A 217 14.29 15.76 5.65
C THR A 217 15.58 15.02 6.00
N PRO A 218 16.15 14.22 5.08
CA PRO A 218 17.42 13.54 5.33
C PRO A 218 18.59 14.52 5.26
N ASN A 219 19.61 14.25 6.06
CA ASN A 219 20.87 14.99 5.99
C ASN A 219 21.65 14.56 4.74
N LEU A 220 21.83 15.48 3.80
CA LEU A 220 22.48 15.19 2.52
C LEU A 220 23.98 14.93 2.66
N ASP A 221 24.65 15.45 3.69
CA ASP A 221 26.08 15.24 3.88
C ASP A 221 26.37 13.81 4.35
N ASP A 222 25.52 13.26 5.22
CA ASP A 222 25.58 11.85 5.62
C ASP A 222 25.37 10.92 4.41
N LEU A 223 24.39 11.21 3.55
CA LEU A 223 24.14 10.43 2.32
C LEU A 223 25.29 10.54 1.30
N LYS A 224 25.91 11.71 1.17
CA LYS A 224 27.12 11.90 0.35
C LYS A 224 28.30 11.12 0.91
N ALA A 225 28.44 11.03 2.23
CA ALA A 225 29.49 10.22 2.85
C ALA A 225 29.29 8.72 2.63
N LEU A 226 28.04 8.25 2.61
CA LEU A 226 27.71 6.84 2.32
C LEU A 226 27.93 6.46 0.85
N SER A 227 27.70 7.41 -0.07
CA SER A 227 27.88 7.22 -1.52
C SER A 227 29.28 7.55 -2.02
N GLY A 228 30.04 8.32 -1.23
CA GLY A 228 31.39 8.77 -1.55
C GLY A 228 32.49 7.94 -0.89
N GLY A 229 33.72 8.11 -1.37
CA GLY A 229 34.92 7.48 -0.80
C GLY A 229 35.47 6.31 -1.62
N ARG A 230 36.42 5.56 -1.03
CA ARG A 230 37.10 4.43 -1.70
C ARG A 230 36.33 3.12 -1.61
N ALA A 231 35.38 3.02 -0.69
CA ALA A 231 34.52 1.87 -0.45
C ALA A 231 33.09 2.36 -0.14
N PRO A 232 32.33 2.81 -1.16
CA PRO A 232 30.97 3.29 -0.96
C PRO A 232 30.06 2.15 -0.53
N ILE A 233 29.15 2.44 0.41
CA ILE A 233 28.12 1.49 0.87
C ILE A 233 26.91 1.57 -0.06
N ILE A 234 26.55 2.78 -0.48
CA ILE A 234 25.42 3.01 -1.39
C ILE A 234 25.93 3.44 -2.76
N ARG A 235 25.31 2.92 -3.81
CA ARG A 235 25.69 3.24 -5.20
C ARG A 235 25.26 4.63 -5.61
N ARG A 236 24.01 4.97 -5.31
CA ARG A 236 23.39 6.28 -5.54
C ARG A 236 22.15 6.42 -4.65
N TYR A 237 21.68 7.65 -4.50
CA TYR A 237 20.42 7.96 -3.83
C TYR A 237 19.66 9.04 -4.58
N GLU A 238 18.34 8.99 -4.54
CA GLU A 238 17.44 9.89 -5.24
C GLU A 238 16.29 10.28 -4.31
N MET A 239 15.92 11.56 -4.32
CA MET A 239 14.72 12.04 -3.63
C MET A 239 13.59 12.03 -4.63
N ASP A 240 12.60 11.16 -4.42
CA ASP A 240 11.46 11.04 -5.29
C ASP A 240 10.27 11.79 -4.69
N THR A 241 9.78 12.79 -5.43
CA THR A 241 8.58 13.56 -5.11
C THR A 241 7.36 13.11 -5.92
N ALA A 242 7.53 12.21 -6.89
CA ALA A 242 6.51 11.73 -7.80
C ALA A 242 5.86 10.41 -7.35
N LEU A 243 6.62 9.52 -6.69
CA LEU A 243 6.10 8.23 -6.19
C LEU A 243 5.37 8.32 -4.85
N SER A 244 5.52 9.41 -4.09
CA SER A 244 4.88 9.58 -2.79
C SER A 244 4.55 11.04 -2.50
N GLU A 245 3.31 11.33 -2.09
CA GLU A 245 2.91 12.65 -1.58
C GLU A 245 3.72 13.08 -0.34
N ARG A 246 4.39 12.13 0.34
CA ARG A 246 5.17 12.35 1.57
C ARG A 246 6.67 12.58 1.32
N GLY A 247 7.11 12.44 0.06
CA GLY A 247 8.52 12.38 -0.30
C GLY A 247 9.16 11.05 0.10
N SER A 248 9.78 10.36 -0.86
CA SER A 248 10.52 9.11 -0.64
C SER A 248 11.99 9.31 -0.93
N LEU A 249 12.85 8.70 -0.12
CA LEU A 249 14.28 8.59 -0.38
C LEU A 249 14.55 7.18 -0.91
N ILE A 250 15.02 7.11 -2.15
CA ILE A 250 15.38 5.85 -2.82
C ILE A 250 16.89 5.70 -2.76
N ILE A 251 17.36 4.59 -2.19
CA ILE A 251 18.77 4.24 -2.10
C ILE A 251 19.02 2.97 -2.91
N TYR A 252 20.06 2.99 -3.75
CA TYR A 252 20.45 1.86 -4.57
C TYR A 252 21.70 1.19 -3.99
N LEU A 253 21.65 -0.12 -3.81
CA LEU A 253 22.75 -0.97 -3.35
C LEU A 253 23.21 -1.87 -4.50
N ASP A 254 24.52 -2.01 -4.70
CA ASP A 254 25.06 -2.89 -5.74
C ASP A 254 24.79 -4.37 -5.43
N LYS A 255 24.78 -4.73 -4.14
CA LYS A 255 24.44 -6.05 -3.61
C LYS A 255 24.04 -5.95 -2.15
N VAL A 256 23.43 -7.01 -1.61
CA VAL A 256 23.24 -7.20 -0.16
C VAL A 256 23.81 -8.56 0.22
N SER A 257 24.68 -8.59 1.23
CA SER A 257 25.29 -9.86 1.62
C SER A 257 24.29 -10.81 2.27
N HIS A 258 24.47 -12.10 2.02
CA HIS A 258 23.75 -13.16 2.74
C HIS A 258 24.45 -13.66 4.01
N THR A 259 25.69 -13.19 4.28
CA THR A 259 26.50 -13.66 5.42
C THR A 259 26.69 -12.62 6.51
N ARG A 260 26.71 -11.34 6.15
CA ARG A 260 26.95 -10.22 7.08
C ARG A 260 25.89 -9.16 6.90
N PRO A 261 25.23 -8.70 7.98
CA PRO A 261 24.31 -7.57 7.88
C PRO A 261 25.04 -6.31 7.42
N GLU A 262 24.40 -5.57 6.53
CA GLU A 262 24.87 -4.28 6.05
C GLU A 262 24.08 -3.18 6.75
N GLU A 263 24.77 -2.30 7.47
CA GLU A 263 24.17 -1.16 8.17
C GLU A 263 24.25 0.09 7.30
N ILE A 264 23.10 0.72 7.08
CA ILE A 264 22.96 2.01 6.41
C ILE A 264 22.32 2.95 7.41
N SER A 265 23.07 3.98 7.83
CA SER A 265 22.57 4.92 8.82
C SER A 265 22.92 6.37 8.50
N PHE A 266 21.92 7.24 8.64
CA PHE A 266 22.03 8.67 8.34
C PHE A 266 21.05 9.46 9.21
N ARG A 267 21.30 10.76 9.38
CA ARG A 267 20.42 11.62 10.19
C ARG A 267 19.24 12.12 9.37
N VAL A 268 18.08 12.19 10.01
CA VAL A 268 16.88 12.87 9.53
C VAL A 268 16.54 14.00 10.50
N GLN A 269 16.20 15.18 9.97
CA GLN A 269 15.92 16.37 10.74
C GLN A 269 14.47 16.83 10.53
N GLN A 270 13.81 17.19 11.63
CA GLN A 270 12.44 17.68 11.63
C GLN A 270 12.43 19.17 11.31
N THR A 271 12.19 19.53 10.05
CA THR A 271 12.12 20.91 9.56
C THR A 271 10.77 21.57 9.83
N MET A 272 9.72 20.76 10.00
CA MET A 272 8.37 21.23 10.35
C MET A 272 7.80 20.41 11.51
N GLU A 273 7.23 21.09 12.50
CA GLU A 273 6.49 20.44 13.58
C GLU A 273 5.08 20.06 13.09
N VAL A 274 4.71 18.79 13.27
CA VAL A 274 3.42 18.23 12.88
C VAL A 274 2.75 17.69 14.15
N GLY A 275 1.45 17.94 14.31
CA GLY A 275 0.71 17.59 15.53
C GLY A 275 0.63 16.08 15.79
N VAL A 276 0.25 15.30 14.77
CA VAL A 276 0.20 13.83 14.83
C VAL A 276 1.12 13.28 13.75
N LEU A 277 2.28 12.77 14.17
CA LEU A 277 3.22 12.11 13.27
C LEU A 277 2.72 10.72 12.94
N GLN A 278 2.50 10.47 11.66
CA GLN A 278 2.21 9.12 11.18
C GLN A 278 3.52 8.32 11.09
N PRO A 279 3.46 7.00 11.30
CA PRO A 279 4.57 6.13 10.97
C PRO A 279 4.95 6.23 9.49
N ALA A 280 6.23 5.98 9.21
CA ALA A 280 6.72 5.84 7.85
C ALA A 280 7.35 4.46 7.67
N ALA A 281 7.55 4.06 6.40
CA ALA A 281 7.96 2.72 6.04
C ALA A 281 9.33 2.74 5.35
N VAL A 282 10.11 1.70 5.62
CA VAL A 282 11.29 1.32 4.81
C VAL A 282 10.93 0.02 4.12
N SER A 283 11.11 -0.03 2.81
CA SER A 283 10.96 -1.25 2.02
C SER A 283 12.28 -1.62 1.33
N VAL A 284 12.60 -2.91 1.32
CA VAL A 284 13.77 -3.44 0.61
C VAL A 284 13.36 -4.55 -0.34
N TYR A 285 13.88 -4.52 -1.57
CA TYR A 285 13.64 -5.55 -2.57
C TYR A 285 14.80 -5.65 -3.57
N GLU A 286 14.97 -6.82 -4.18
CA GLU A 286 15.91 -7.01 -5.29
C GLU A 286 15.30 -6.41 -6.57
N TYR A 287 16.09 -5.70 -7.38
CA TYR A 287 15.58 -4.93 -8.52
C TYR A 287 14.81 -5.77 -9.56
N TYR A 288 15.27 -7.01 -9.79
CA TYR A 288 14.65 -7.93 -10.75
C TYR A 288 13.59 -8.83 -10.12
N GLU A 289 13.42 -8.79 -8.79
CA GLU A 289 12.47 -9.61 -8.06
C GLU A 289 11.85 -8.83 -6.90
N GLN A 290 10.71 -8.20 -7.19
CA GLN A 290 9.98 -7.31 -6.29
C GLN A 290 9.16 -8.08 -5.26
N THR A 291 9.81 -8.86 -4.40
CA THR A 291 9.22 -9.36 -3.14
C THR A 291 9.70 -8.47 -1.99
N PRO A 292 9.04 -7.33 -1.72
CA PRO A 292 9.53 -6.36 -0.76
C PRO A 292 9.32 -6.80 0.68
N CYS A 293 10.35 -6.59 1.50
CA CYS A 293 10.22 -6.62 2.96
C CYS A 293 10.01 -5.19 3.45
N VAL A 294 8.89 -4.96 4.12
CA VAL A 294 8.49 -3.63 4.61
C VAL A 294 8.56 -3.61 6.14
N LYS A 295 9.18 -2.57 6.69
CA LYS A 295 9.28 -2.30 8.13
C LYS A 295 8.89 -0.87 8.42
N PHE A 296 8.12 -0.67 9.49
CA PHE A 296 7.68 0.67 9.89
C PHE A 296 8.56 1.25 11.00
N TYR A 297 8.66 2.56 11.04
CA TYR A 297 9.40 3.28 12.07
C TYR A 297 8.68 4.55 12.52
N HIS A 298 8.85 4.87 13.80
CA HIS A 298 8.27 6.06 14.43
C HIS A 298 9.10 6.49 15.65
N PRO A 299 9.32 7.80 15.91
CA PRO A 299 10.21 8.27 16.98
C PRO A 299 9.82 7.85 18.40
N LYS A 300 8.51 7.69 18.65
CA LYS A 300 7.96 7.40 19.99
C LYS A 300 7.30 6.03 20.10
N ARG A 301 7.19 5.27 19.02
CA ARG A 301 6.43 4.02 18.98
C ARG A 301 7.32 2.90 18.51
N GLU A 302 7.36 1.83 19.28
CA GLU A 302 8.13 0.64 18.96
C GLU A 302 7.55 -0.01 17.68
N GLY A 303 8.41 -0.35 16.72
CA GLY A 303 8.02 -0.95 15.43
C GLY A 303 7.16 -0.06 14.51
N GLY A 304 7.00 1.24 14.80
CA GLY A 304 6.22 2.13 13.93
C GLY A 304 4.74 1.76 13.77
N GLN A 305 4.15 1.04 14.74
CA GLN A 305 2.76 0.60 14.63
C GLN A 305 1.80 1.79 14.58
N LEU A 306 0.82 1.71 13.67
CA LEU A 306 -0.35 2.58 13.71
C LEU A 306 -1.13 2.30 14.98
N LEU A 307 -1.71 3.34 15.56
CA LEU A 307 -2.70 3.14 16.60
C LEU A 307 -3.95 2.57 15.94
N GLN A 308 -4.42 1.44 16.46
CA GLN A 308 -5.64 0.79 15.99
C GLN A 308 -6.55 0.47 17.18
N LEU A 309 -7.84 0.67 16.95
CA LEU A 309 -8.91 0.26 17.85
C LEU A 309 -9.50 -1.05 17.34
N CYS A 310 -8.99 -2.16 17.85
CA CYS A 310 -9.47 -3.48 17.46
C CYS A 310 -10.51 -4.01 18.45
N ARG A 311 -11.64 -4.46 17.90
CA ARG A 311 -12.64 -5.25 18.60
C ARG A 311 -12.81 -6.56 17.84
N ASP A 312 -12.40 -7.66 18.47
CA ASP A 312 -12.26 -8.96 17.80
C ASP A 312 -11.44 -8.81 16.50
N ASP A 313 -12.04 -9.05 15.33
CA ASP A 313 -11.37 -8.97 14.02
C ASP A 313 -11.57 -7.61 13.31
N GLU A 314 -12.33 -6.67 13.90
CA GLU A 314 -12.62 -5.37 13.30
C GLU A 314 -11.75 -4.28 13.95
N CYS A 315 -10.80 -3.74 13.19
CA CYS A 315 -9.90 -2.67 13.63
C CYS A 315 -10.22 -1.35 12.91
N THR A 316 -10.43 -0.28 13.66
CA THR A 316 -10.49 1.08 13.12
C THR A 316 -9.21 1.85 13.39
N CYS A 317 -8.81 2.74 12.47
CA CYS A 317 -7.62 3.56 12.64
C CYS A 317 -7.84 4.58 13.78
N ALA A 318 -6.88 4.68 14.69
CA ALA A 318 -6.93 5.51 15.89
C ALA A 318 -5.97 6.71 15.85
N GLU A 319 -5.55 7.13 14.64
CA GLU A 319 -4.74 8.34 14.43
C GLU A 319 -5.60 9.62 14.41
N GLU A 320 -6.55 9.73 15.33
CA GLU A 320 -7.39 10.92 15.45
C GLU A 320 -6.87 11.86 16.55
N ASN A 321 -7.21 13.13 16.42
CA ASN A 321 -6.91 14.10 17.46
C ASN A 321 -7.67 13.73 18.75
N CYS A 322 -6.94 13.67 19.87
CA CYS A 322 -7.55 13.49 21.17
C CYS A 322 -8.59 14.58 21.49
N SER A 323 -9.76 14.17 21.99
CA SER A 323 -10.66 15.07 22.69
C SER A 323 -9.97 15.55 23.96
N LYS A 324 -9.67 16.85 24.05
CA LYS A 324 -9.01 17.42 25.23
C LYS A 324 -10.06 17.78 26.28
N GLN A 325 -9.80 17.44 27.55
CA GLN A 325 -10.61 17.94 28.64
C GLN A 325 -10.49 19.47 28.69
N LYS A 326 -11.62 20.16 28.61
CA LYS A 326 -11.67 21.62 28.72
C LYS A 326 -11.63 22.01 30.19
N ASN A 327 -10.46 22.48 30.64
CA ASN A 327 -10.27 22.98 32.00
C ASN A 327 -10.44 24.51 32.10
N ASP A 328 -10.65 25.19 30.97
CA ASP A 328 -10.86 26.63 30.92
C ASP A 328 -12.29 26.99 31.37
N GLU A 329 -12.47 28.21 31.89
CA GLU A 329 -13.79 28.75 32.25
C GLU A 329 -14.59 29.09 30.98
N ILE A 330 -15.30 28.09 30.45
CA ILE A 330 -16.25 28.25 29.34
C ILE A 330 -17.60 28.68 29.90
N SER A 331 -18.22 29.72 29.32
CA SER A 331 -19.53 30.21 29.74
C SER A 331 -20.64 29.18 29.47
N ASN A 332 -21.71 29.24 30.25
CA ASN A 332 -22.87 28.36 30.03
C ASN A 332 -23.58 28.67 28.71
N ASP A 333 -23.51 29.91 28.23
CA ASP A 333 -24.10 30.30 26.94
C ASP A 333 -23.37 29.63 25.78
N GLU A 334 -22.04 29.64 25.78
CA GLU A 334 -21.23 28.95 24.76
C GLU A 334 -21.49 27.44 24.76
N ARG A 335 -21.57 26.81 25.95
CA ARG A 335 -21.93 25.39 26.08
C ARG A 335 -23.31 25.11 25.49
N THR A 336 -24.28 25.96 25.79
CA THR A 336 -25.66 25.83 25.31
C THR A 336 -25.74 25.99 23.78
N SER A 337 -25.07 26.99 23.22
CA SER A 337 -24.99 27.19 21.77
C SER A 337 -24.35 25.98 21.08
N LYS A 338 -23.28 25.41 21.65
CA LYS A 338 -22.60 24.25 21.07
C LYS A 338 -23.47 23.00 21.06
N ILE A 339 -24.26 22.77 22.12
CA ILE A 339 -25.21 21.66 22.21
C ILE A 339 -26.35 21.81 21.20
N CYS A 340 -26.73 23.04 20.87
CA CYS A 340 -27.80 23.37 19.93
C CYS A 340 -27.36 23.35 18.46
N GLU A 341 -26.07 23.20 18.15
CA GLU A 341 -25.61 23.01 16.77
C GLU A 341 -26.18 21.69 16.20
N SER A 342 -27.14 21.79 15.28
CA SER A 342 -27.68 20.65 14.55
C SER A 342 -27.12 20.60 13.13
N THR A 343 -26.20 19.68 12.86
CA THR A 343 -25.93 19.24 11.49
C THR A 343 -26.76 18.00 11.18
N GLU A 344 -27.03 17.71 9.90
CA GLU A 344 -27.78 16.53 9.43
C GLU A 344 -27.25 15.19 9.97
N SER A 345 -26.03 15.16 10.52
CA SER A 345 -25.35 13.94 10.96
C SER A 345 -24.90 13.92 12.43
N SER A 346 -25.16 14.98 13.21
CA SER A 346 -24.70 15.10 14.59
C SER A 346 -25.86 15.44 15.53
N LYS A 347 -26.59 14.43 15.99
CA LYS A 347 -27.35 14.59 17.24
C LYS A 347 -26.36 14.42 18.38
N ILE A 348 -25.94 15.53 18.96
CA ILE A 348 -25.00 15.51 20.09
C ILE A 348 -25.71 14.87 21.29
N GLU A 349 -25.19 13.74 21.77
CA GLU A 349 -25.63 13.10 23.01
C GLU A 349 -24.88 13.75 24.18
N TYR A 350 -25.62 14.25 25.18
CA TYR A 350 -25.06 14.93 26.34
C TYR A 350 -25.48 14.23 27.61
N GLY A 351 -24.47 13.84 28.42
CA GLY A 351 -24.71 13.22 29.71
C GLY A 351 -23.73 13.67 30.79
N LYS A 352 -24.26 13.78 32.02
CA LYS A 352 -23.43 13.82 33.22
C LYS A 352 -23.06 12.39 33.57
N ILE A 353 -21.77 12.08 33.61
CA ILE A 353 -21.27 10.72 33.74
C ILE A 353 -20.31 10.57 34.92
N LEU A 354 -20.40 9.46 35.64
CA LEU A 354 -19.47 9.08 36.70
C LEU A 354 -18.50 8.01 36.17
N VAL A 355 -17.19 8.23 36.32
CA VAL A 355 -16.18 7.22 35.99
C VAL A 355 -16.11 6.20 37.14
N GLU A 356 -16.64 5.00 36.93
CA GLU A 356 -16.60 3.94 37.95
C GLU A 356 -15.32 3.12 37.89
N ASP A 357 -14.78 2.89 36.71
CA ASP A 357 -13.54 2.12 36.55
C ASP A 357 -12.73 2.55 35.32
N VAL A 358 -11.43 2.31 35.39
CA VAL A 358 -10.48 2.64 34.30
C VAL A 358 -9.56 1.44 34.09
N VAL A 359 -9.58 0.89 32.89
CA VAL A 359 -8.72 -0.23 32.48
C VAL A 359 -7.79 0.24 31.38
N HIS A 360 -6.51 0.33 31.71
CA HIS A 360 -5.48 0.66 30.73
C HIS A 360 -5.01 -0.59 30.00
N LYS A 361 -5.13 -0.61 28.67
CA LYS A 361 -4.52 -1.66 27.82
C LYS A 361 -3.43 -1.04 26.92
N PRO A 362 -2.58 -1.88 26.29
CA PRO A 362 -1.53 -1.39 25.39
C PRO A 362 -2.05 -0.62 24.17
N SER A 363 -3.20 -1.02 23.61
CA SER A 363 -3.80 -0.39 22.42
C SER A 363 -4.93 0.60 22.72
N ILE A 364 -5.64 0.40 23.83
CA ILE A 364 -6.89 1.11 24.14
C ILE A 364 -7.07 1.25 25.66
N ASP A 365 -7.59 2.39 26.08
CA ASP A 365 -8.09 2.59 27.44
C ASP A 365 -9.61 2.46 27.46
N ILE A 366 -10.12 1.69 28.42
CA ILE A 366 -11.55 1.48 28.60
C ILE A 366 -11.96 2.15 29.92
N TYR A 367 -12.88 3.10 29.81
CA TYR A 367 -13.48 3.80 30.93
C TYR A 367 -14.90 3.28 31.13
N ALA A 368 -15.15 2.61 32.25
CA ALA A 368 -16.50 2.22 32.64
C ALA A 368 -17.20 3.43 33.25
N MET A 369 -18.14 4.02 32.51
CA MET A 369 -18.82 5.24 32.90
C MET A 369 -20.30 5.00 33.14
N ARG A 370 -20.83 5.44 34.28
CA ARG A 370 -22.27 5.42 34.57
C ARG A 370 -22.91 6.74 34.19
N VAL A 371 -23.96 6.70 33.38
CA VAL A 371 -24.74 7.89 33.03
C VAL A 371 -25.62 8.27 34.21
N GLN A 372 -25.34 9.40 34.86
CA GLN A 372 -26.13 9.90 35.98
C GLN A 372 -27.34 10.70 35.49
N ASP A 373 -27.14 11.52 34.47
CA ASP A 373 -28.18 12.39 33.94
C ASP A 373 -28.06 12.50 32.42
N SER A 374 -29.20 12.53 31.74
CA SER A 374 -29.32 12.63 30.28
C SER A 374 -29.99 13.95 29.93
N ILE A 375 -29.20 14.93 29.50
CA ILE A 375 -29.70 16.28 29.22
C ILE A 375 -30.19 16.39 27.78
N LYS A 376 -29.59 15.63 26.87
CA LYS A 376 -30.04 15.52 25.47
C LYS A 376 -29.84 14.08 24.99
N GLU A 377 -30.96 13.41 24.74
CA GLU A 377 -30.96 12.06 24.19
C GLU A 377 -30.73 12.09 22.67
N GLY A 378 -29.88 11.18 22.20
CA GLY A 378 -29.70 10.93 20.78
C GLY A 378 -30.71 9.93 20.25
N SER A 379 -30.64 9.66 18.95
CA SER A 379 -31.46 8.63 18.32
C SER A 379 -30.89 7.22 18.47
N THR A 380 -29.66 7.09 18.98
CA THR A 380 -28.88 5.86 18.87
C THR A 380 -28.81 5.08 20.19
N ASP A 381 -28.60 5.76 21.33
CA ASP A 381 -28.64 5.17 22.68
C ASP A 381 -29.92 5.60 23.42
N VAL A 382 -30.87 4.67 23.59
CA VAL A 382 -32.20 4.95 24.18
C VAL A 382 -32.22 4.61 25.68
N GLY A 383 -32.66 5.56 26.50
CA GLY A 383 -32.74 5.44 27.95
C GLY A 383 -31.38 5.12 28.61
N PRO A 384 -30.36 6.00 28.45
CA PRO A 384 -29.03 5.76 28.97
C PRO A 384 -28.93 5.92 30.50
N MET A 385 -29.87 6.64 31.11
CA MET A 385 -29.84 7.00 32.54
C MET A 385 -29.69 5.78 33.46
N GLY A 386 -28.75 5.87 34.39
CA GLY A 386 -28.42 4.82 35.36
C GLY A 386 -27.59 3.66 34.81
N LYS A 387 -27.44 3.54 33.49
CA LYS A 387 -26.71 2.43 32.86
C LYS A 387 -25.21 2.70 32.78
N LEU A 388 -24.44 1.61 32.80
CA LEU A 388 -23.00 1.62 32.54
C LEU A 388 -22.75 1.60 31.03
N ARG A 389 -21.78 2.38 30.58
CA ARG A 389 -21.31 2.46 29.20
C ARG A 389 -19.78 2.41 29.18
N PRO A 390 -19.17 1.55 28.34
CA PRO A 390 -17.74 1.59 28.10
C PRO A 390 -17.41 2.73 27.14
N PHE A 391 -16.59 3.67 27.59
CA PHE A 391 -16.00 4.70 26.74
C PHE A 391 -14.58 4.29 26.39
N LEU A 392 -14.25 4.47 25.12
CA LEU A 392 -12.96 4.06 24.56
C LEU A 392 -12.11 5.31 24.34
N SER A 393 -10.84 5.21 24.70
CA SER A 393 -9.85 6.25 24.42
C SER A 393 -8.50 5.65 24.09
N TYR A 394 -7.61 6.47 23.52
CA TYR A 394 -6.29 6.05 23.10
C TYR A 394 -5.24 6.32 24.20
N PRO A 395 -4.21 5.46 24.33
CA PRO A 395 -3.14 5.68 25.30
C PRO A 395 -2.43 7.03 25.17
N HIS A 396 -2.28 7.55 23.95
CA HIS A 396 -1.68 8.87 23.70
C HIS A 396 -2.60 10.04 24.12
N CYS A 397 -3.88 9.77 24.39
CA CYS A 397 -4.86 10.74 24.87
C CYS A 397 -5.01 10.77 26.40
N ARG A 398 -4.30 9.90 27.13
CA ARG A 398 -4.38 9.84 28.61
C ARG A 398 -4.12 11.20 29.25
N ASP A 399 -3.06 11.87 28.85
CA ASP A 399 -2.67 13.17 29.40
C ASP A 399 -3.68 14.27 29.01
N ALA A 400 -4.23 14.20 27.80
CA ALA A 400 -5.19 15.17 27.28
C ALA A 400 -6.58 15.05 27.92
N LEU A 401 -7.01 13.83 28.24
CA LEU A 401 -8.32 13.54 28.84
C LEU A 401 -8.30 13.56 30.35
N ASN A 402 -7.23 13.04 30.97
CA ASN A 402 -7.01 13.01 32.43
C ASN A 402 -8.25 12.63 33.27
N LEU A 403 -9.00 11.63 32.81
CA LEU A 403 -10.21 11.15 33.48
C LEU A 403 -9.84 10.32 34.71
N LEU A 404 -10.42 10.67 35.86
CA LEU A 404 -10.12 10.06 37.15
C LEU A 404 -11.30 9.23 37.65
N LYS A 405 -10.99 8.04 38.17
CA LYS A 405 -11.96 7.16 38.84
C LYS A 405 -12.64 7.89 40.01
N GLY A 406 -13.95 7.75 40.12
CA GLY A 406 -14.78 8.37 41.14
C GLY A 406 -15.16 9.83 40.88
N LYS A 407 -14.68 10.45 39.78
CA LYS A 407 -15.09 11.81 39.40
C LYS A 407 -16.21 11.81 38.38
N THR A 408 -16.97 12.90 38.41
CA THR A 408 -18.07 13.15 37.49
C THR A 408 -17.65 14.14 36.42
N TYR A 409 -17.99 13.83 35.18
CA TYR A 409 -17.65 14.62 34.01
C TYR A 409 -18.87 14.92 33.18
N LEU A 410 -18.70 15.92 32.32
CA LEU A 410 -19.68 16.34 31.34
C LEU A 410 -19.19 15.91 29.97
N VAL A 411 -19.99 15.12 29.25
CA VAL A 411 -19.59 14.59 27.94
C VAL A 411 -20.59 14.99 26.87
N MET A 412 -20.04 15.32 25.71
CA MET A 412 -20.72 15.67 24.48
C MET A 412 -20.09 14.88 23.33
N GLY A 413 -20.89 14.12 22.59
CA GLY A 413 -20.40 13.31 21.46
C GLY A 413 -21.44 13.20 20.34
N SER A 414 -21.02 12.73 19.17
CA SER A 414 -21.87 12.53 17.99
C SER A 414 -22.36 11.08 17.90
N SER A 415 -23.47 10.84 17.20
CA SER A 415 -23.93 9.48 16.89
C SER A 415 -22.93 8.65 16.08
N ARG A 416 -21.97 9.29 15.40
CA ARG A 416 -20.86 8.62 14.69
C ARG A 416 -19.83 8.00 15.64
N ASP A 417 -19.76 8.48 16.88
CA ASP A 417 -18.79 8.02 17.88
C ASP A 417 -19.30 6.77 18.61
N ILE A 418 -20.54 6.35 18.33
CA ILE A 418 -21.18 5.19 18.96
C ILE A 418 -20.95 3.95 18.11
N HIS A 419 -20.13 3.03 18.62
CA HIS A 419 -19.93 1.72 18.02
C HIS A 419 -21.00 0.73 18.51
N ARG A 420 -21.92 0.33 17.63
CA ARG A 420 -22.93 -0.70 17.92
C ARG A 420 -22.33 -2.10 17.82
N ASP A 421 -22.70 -2.95 18.76
CA ASP A 421 -22.37 -4.37 18.73
C ASP A 421 -23.61 -5.13 18.22
N GLU A 422 -23.69 -5.40 16.92
CA GLU A 422 -24.86 -6.06 16.32
C GLU A 422 -25.09 -7.46 16.91
N LYS A 423 -24.06 -8.09 17.49
CA LYS A 423 -24.14 -9.41 18.13
C LYS A 423 -24.74 -9.42 19.55
N LYS A 424 -24.89 -8.27 20.22
CA LYS A 424 -25.43 -8.19 21.60
C LYS A 424 -26.89 -7.71 21.69
N GLN A 425 -27.61 -7.69 20.57
CA GLN A 425 -29.06 -7.43 20.54
C GLN A 425 -29.90 -8.73 20.56
N THR A 426 -29.46 -9.76 21.29
CA THR A 426 -30.34 -10.89 21.64
C THR A 426 -30.76 -10.82 23.09
#